data_AF-A0A838S9R5-F1
#
_entry.id   AF-A0A838S9R5-F1
#
_cell.length_a   1.000
_cell.length_b   1.000
_cell.length_c   1.000
_cell.angle_alpha   90.00
_cell.angle_beta   90.00
_cell.angle_gamma   90.00
#
_symmetry.space_group_name_H-M   'P 1'
#
loop_
_entity.id
_entity.type
_entity.pdbx_description
1 polymer ?
#
loop_
_entity_poly.entity_id
_entity_poly.type
_entity_poly.pdbx_seq_one_letter_code
_entity_poly.pdbx_strand_id
1 'polypeptide(L)'
;MTTLDGFHPVTEVTADERARVAVGKAGAHARDRYAVSTNADGAILLTPLASIPRRELLVWENDELRASLFRGLADAADGSVRRLDWVIAHEESDEE
;
A
#
# COMPACT_ATOMS: atom_id res chain seq x y z
N MET A 1 5.78 -28.02 11.27
CA MET A 1 6.25 -28.14 9.88
C MET A 1 5.02 -28.06 9.00
N THR A 2 4.64 -26.83 8.63
CA THR A 2 3.35 -26.54 7.96
C THR A 2 3.40 -25.15 7.32
N THR A 3 4.32 -24.92 6.38
CA THR A 3 4.38 -23.64 5.63
C THR A 3 4.19 -23.83 4.12
N LEU A 4 3.92 -25.04 3.64
CA LEU A 4 3.78 -25.33 2.20
C LEU A 4 2.34 -25.64 1.77
N ASP A 5 1.37 -25.61 2.68
CA ASP A 5 -0.01 -25.89 2.31
C ASP A 5 -0.54 -24.76 1.41
N GLY A 6 -0.92 -25.11 0.17
CA GLY A 6 -1.40 -24.18 -0.84
C GLY A 6 -0.36 -23.57 -1.79
N PHE A 7 0.93 -23.86 -1.63
CA PHE A 7 1.94 -23.43 -2.62
C PHE A 7 1.97 -24.38 -3.82
N HIS A 8 1.92 -23.84 -5.03
CA HIS A 8 2.06 -24.59 -6.27
C HIS A 8 3.24 -24.06 -7.10
N PRO A 9 3.95 -24.92 -7.84
CA PRO A 9 5.06 -24.49 -8.67
C PRO A 9 4.59 -23.56 -9.80
N VAL A 10 5.20 -22.38 -9.90
CA VAL A 10 4.89 -21.39 -10.95
C VAL A 10 5.94 -21.41 -12.08
N THR A 11 7.23 -21.39 -11.71
CA THR A 11 8.36 -21.43 -12.66
C THR A 11 9.63 -21.86 -11.91
N GLU A 12 10.61 -22.36 -12.66
CA GLU A 12 11.99 -22.46 -12.20
C GLU A 12 12.77 -21.22 -12.65
N VAL A 13 13.71 -20.76 -11.81
CA VAL A 13 14.55 -19.60 -12.06
C VAL A 13 15.94 -19.84 -11.45
N THR A 14 16.97 -19.42 -12.17
CA THR A 14 18.36 -19.50 -11.72
C THR A 14 18.80 -18.14 -11.20
N ALA A 15 19.47 -18.12 -10.04
CA ALA A 15 20.07 -16.89 -9.54
C ALA A 15 21.22 -16.44 -10.44
N ASP A 16 21.33 -15.13 -10.65
CA ASP A 16 22.46 -14.56 -11.39
C ASP A 16 23.76 -14.53 -10.54
N GLU A 17 24.85 -14.04 -11.12
CA GLU A 17 26.17 -13.91 -10.47
C GLU A 17 26.15 -13.04 -9.20
N ARG A 18 25.08 -12.26 -8.99
CA ARG A 18 24.88 -11.39 -7.83
C ARG A 18 23.84 -11.95 -6.86
N ALA A 19 23.52 -13.25 -6.99
CA ALA A 19 22.52 -13.96 -6.21
C ALA A 19 21.10 -13.34 -6.28
N ARG A 20 20.75 -12.70 -7.40
CA ARG A 20 19.41 -12.15 -7.62
C ARG A 20 18.54 -13.14 -8.36
N VAL A 21 17.28 -13.24 -7.98
CA VAL A 21 16.27 -14.09 -8.61
C VAL A 21 15.13 -13.24 -9.14
N ALA A 22 14.76 -13.42 -10.41
CA ALA A 22 13.63 -12.74 -11.00
C ALA A 22 12.32 -13.42 -10.62
N VAL A 23 11.50 -12.76 -9.80
CA VAL A 23 10.21 -13.28 -9.31
C VAL A 23 9.00 -12.72 -10.05
N GLY A 24 9.19 -12.02 -11.17
CA GLY A 24 8.09 -11.39 -11.93
C GLY A 24 7.05 -12.40 -12.46
N LYS A 25 7.49 -13.60 -12.86
CA LYS A 25 6.57 -14.68 -13.26
C LYS A 25 5.73 -15.21 -12.09
N ALA A 26 6.18 -15.01 -10.86
CA ALA A 26 5.44 -15.35 -9.64
C ALA A 26 4.50 -14.20 -9.18
N GLY A 27 4.33 -13.15 -9.98
CA GLY A 27 3.39 -12.07 -9.72
C GLY A 27 3.99 -10.81 -9.08
N ALA A 28 5.31 -10.75 -8.89
CA ALA A 28 5.95 -9.54 -8.36
C ALA A 28 5.99 -8.41 -9.40
N HIS A 29 5.61 -7.21 -8.99
CA HIS A 29 5.60 -6.01 -9.82
C HIS A 29 6.73 -5.03 -9.47
N ALA A 30 6.95 -4.06 -10.35
CA ALA A 30 7.96 -3.03 -10.13
C ALA A 30 7.63 -2.19 -8.88
N ARG A 31 8.64 -1.95 -8.04
CA ARG A 31 8.56 -1.20 -6.77
C ARG A 31 7.77 -1.86 -5.63
N ASP A 32 7.32 -3.10 -5.82
CA ASP A 32 6.82 -3.89 -4.69
C ASP A 32 7.91 -4.06 -3.64
N ARG A 33 7.49 -4.02 -2.37
CA ARG A 33 8.35 -4.36 -1.24
C ARG A 33 7.90 -5.67 -0.65
N TYR A 34 8.85 -6.47 -0.20
CA TYR A 34 8.58 -7.76 0.41
C TYR A 34 9.32 -7.87 1.74
N ALA A 35 8.65 -8.39 2.76
CA ALA A 35 9.32 -8.97 3.92
C ALA A 35 9.93 -10.32 3.49
N VAL A 36 11.21 -10.49 3.75
CA VAL A 36 11.95 -11.72 3.44
C VAL A 36 12.08 -12.52 4.73
N SER A 37 11.64 -13.77 4.71
CA SER A 37 11.79 -14.72 5.82
C SER A 37 12.40 -16.03 5.33
N THR A 38 13.18 -16.69 6.18
CA THR A 38 13.75 -18.00 5.91
C THR A 38 13.41 -19.00 7.00
N ASN A 39 13.43 -20.28 6.69
CA ASN A 39 13.28 -21.36 7.66
C ASN A 39 14.49 -22.30 7.67
N ALA A 40 14.50 -23.28 8.57
CA ALA A 40 15.60 -24.25 8.72
C ALA A 40 15.80 -25.15 7.50
N ASP A 41 14.76 -25.31 6.67
CA ASP A 41 14.81 -26.11 5.43
C ASP A 41 15.41 -25.31 4.25
N GLY A 42 15.78 -24.04 4.48
CA GLY A 42 16.31 -23.15 3.45
C GLY A 42 15.24 -22.54 2.53
N ALA A 43 13.96 -22.70 2.86
CA ALA A 43 12.87 -22.07 2.11
C ALA A 43 12.88 -20.55 2.35
N ILE A 44 12.64 -19.79 1.29
CA ILE A 44 12.51 -18.32 1.33
C ILE A 44 11.04 -17.97 1.10
N LEU A 45 10.45 -17.23 2.03
CA LEU A 45 9.10 -16.69 1.92
C LEU A 45 9.17 -15.17 1.69
N LEU A 46 8.47 -14.71 0.65
CA LEU A 46 8.32 -13.31 0.30
C LEU A 46 6.89 -12.87 0.59
N THR A 47 6.71 -11.96 1.54
CA THR A 47 5.38 -11.41 1.88
C THR A 47 5.28 -9.96 1.42
N PRO A 48 4.34 -9.59 0.54
CA PRO A 48 4.17 -8.20 0.10
C PRO A 48 3.96 -7.23 1.26
N LEU A 49 4.56 -6.05 1.18
CA LEU A 49 4.45 -4.96 2.15
C LEU A 49 3.89 -3.69 1.49
N ALA A 50 2.84 -3.13 2.10
CA ALA A 50 2.33 -1.82 1.76
C ALA A 50 3.02 -0.73 2.60
N SER A 51 3.45 0.35 1.93
CA SER A 51 3.90 1.62 2.50
C SER A 51 2.77 2.53 2.96
N ILE A 52 2.62 2.82 4.25
CA ILE A 52 1.79 3.93 4.72
C ILE A 52 2.69 5.17 4.87
N PRO A 53 2.45 6.27 4.12
CA PRO A 53 3.16 7.53 4.32
C PRO A 53 2.98 8.06 5.75
N ARG A 54 4.01 8.67 6.33
CA ARG A 54 3.97 9.15 7.72
C ARG A 54 2.79 10.10 8.01
N ARG A 55 2.46 10.98 7.07
CA ARG A 55 1.32 11.91 7.19
C ARG A 55 -0.04 11.21 7.28
N GLU A 56 -0.14 9.99 6.76
CA GLU A 56 -1.36 9.18 6.75
C GLU A 56 -1.41 8.20 7.92
N LEU A 57 -0.31 8.02 8.66
CA LEU A 57 -0.24 7.07 9.77
C LEU A 57 -1.29 7.34 10.86
N LEU A 58 -1.55 8.62 11.14
CA LEU A 58 -2.56 9.06 12.11
C LEU A 58 -3.97 8.52 11.81
N VAL A 59 -4.29 8.26 10.54
CA VAL A 59 -5.58 7.67 10.13
C VAL A 59 -5.63 6.20 10.52
N TRP A 60 -4.50 5.50 10.45
CA TRP A 60 -4.44 4.07 10.76
C TRP A 60 -4.34 3.79 12.25
N GLU A 61 -3.79 4.72 13.03
CA GLU A 61 -3.67 4.66 14.49
C GLU A 61 -4.97 5.07 15.23
N ASN A 62 -5.88 5.80 14.58
CA ASN A 62 -7.13 6.27 15.18
C ASN A 62 -8.37 5.75 14.42
N ASP A 63 -9.07 4.81 15.04
CA ASP A 63 -10.24 4.14 14.45
C ASP A 63 -11.41 5.10 14.17
N GLU A 64 -11.64 6.09 15.04
CA GLU A 64 -12.73 7.07 14.86
C GLU A 64 -12.47 7.97 13.66
N LEU A 65 -11.22 8.45 13.53
CA LEU A 65 -10.80 9.25 12.40
C LEU A 65 -10.88 8.45 11.09
N ARG A 66 -10.44 7.18 11.12
CA ARG A 66 -10.54 6.29 9.97
C ARG A 66 -11.99 6.11 9.52
N ALA A 67 -12.90 5.85 10.47
CA ALA A 67 -14.32 5.70 10.18
C ALA A 67 -14.93 6.99 9.59
N SER A 68 -14.58 8.15 10.15
CA SER A 68 -15.05 9.43 9.63
C SER A 68 -14.53 9.72 8.23
N LEU A 69 -13.25 9.41 7.95
CA LEU A 69 -12.65 9.59 6.64
C LEU A 69 -13.33 8.69 5.60
N PHE A 70 -13.52 7.40 5.89
CA PHE A 70 -14.17 6.48 4.96
C PHE A 70 -15.62 6.86 4.65
N ARG A 71 -16.37 7.34 5.65
CA ARG A 71 -17.70 7.90 5.42
C ARG A 71 -17.65 9.09 4.47
N GLY A 72 -16.75 10.06 4.72
CA GLY A 72 -16.62 11.22 3.84
C GLY A 72 -16.20 10.86 2.40
N LEU A 73 -15.35 9.84 2.22
CA LEU A 73 -15.00 9.32 0.90
C LEU A 73 -16.20 8.67 0.19
N ALA A 74 -17.04 7.94 0.92
CA ALA A 74 -18.26 7.36 0.39
C ALA A 74 -19.26 8.46 -0.02
N ASP A 75 -19.52 9.42 0.87
CA ASP A 75 -20.40 10.56 0.60
C ASP A 75 -19.93 11.34 -0.64
N ALA A 76 -18.61 11.53 -0.81
CA ALA A 76 -18.04 12.20 -1.96
C ALA A 76 -18.22 11.41 -3.27
N ALA A 77 -18.05 10.08 -3.23
CA ALA A 77 -18.29 9.21 -4.37
C ALA A 77 -19.76 9.22 -4.81
N ASP A 78 -20.67 9.34 -3.84
CA ASP A 78 -22.12 9.45 -4.07
C ASP A 78 -22.57 10.88 -4.46
N GLY A 79 -21.64 11.83 -4.56
CA GLY A 79 -21.93 13.21 -4.93
C GLY A 79 -22.54 14.05 -3.80
N SER A 80 -22.58 13.53 -2.58
CA SER A 80 -23.03 14.23 -1.36
C SER A 80 -21.96 15.19 -0.85
N VAL A 81 -21.57 16.15 -1.69
CA VAL A 81 -20.56 17.16 -1.41
C VAL A 81 -21.18 18.56 -1.34
N ARG A 82 -20.64 19.40 -0.45
CA ARG A 82 -21.00 20.82 -0.36
C ARG A 82 -19.80 21.68 -0.67
N ARG A 83 -19.97 22.62 -1.59
CA ARG A 83 -18.95 23.62 -1.92
C ARG A 83 -18.75 24.58 -0.73
N LEU A 84 -17.49 24.83 -0.39
CA LEU A 84 -17.11 25.78 0.67
C LEU A 84 -16.41 26.97 0.03
N ASP A 85 -17.19 27.90 -0.53
CA ASP A 85 -16.67 29.05 -1.30
C ASP A 85 -15.73 29.95 -0.49
N TRP A 86 -15.95 30.04 0.83
CA TRP A 86 -15.12 30.83 1.75
C TRP A 86 -13.69 30.30 1.95
N VAL A 87 -13.42 29.03 1.63
CA VAL A 87 -12.07 28.44 1.77
C VAL A 87 -11.16 28.82 0.59
N ILE A 88 -11.75 29.18 -0.56
CA ILE A 88 -11.03 29.42 -1.82
C ILE A 88 -10.96 30.91 -2.17
N ALA A 89 -11.79 31.75 -1.53
CA ALA A 89 -11.74 33.19 -1.69
C ALA A 89 -10.35 33.73 -1.33
N HIS A 90 -9.55 34.05 -2.34
CA HIS A 90 -8.41 34.95 -2.16
C HIS A 90 -9.04 36.31 -1.96
N GLU A 91 -8.77 36.95 -0.82
CA GLU A 91 -9.07 38.36 -0.64
C GLU A 91 -8.30 39.11 -1.73
N GLU A 92 -8.98 39.54 -2.79
CA GLU A 92 -8.47 40.59 -3.65
C GLU A 92 -8.38 41.82 -2.74
N SER A 93 -7.17 42.11 -2.28
CA SER A 93 -6.88 43.35 -1.57
C SER A 93 -7.09 44.48 -2.57
N ASP A 94 -8.21 45.19 -2.44
CA ASP A 94 -8.45 46.44 -3.13
C ASP A 94 -7.34 47.44 -2.74
N GLU A 95 -6.41 47.69 -3.67
CA GLU A 95 -5.46 48.80 -3.59
C GLU A 95 -6.22 50.12 -3.82
N GLU A 96 -6.31 50.96 -2.79
CA GLU A 96 -6.70 52.37 -2.88
C GLU A 96 -5.48 53.30 -2.85
#